data_AF-A0A924M124-F1
#
_entry.id   AF-A0A924M124-F1
#
_cell.length_a   1.000
_cell.length_b   1.000
_cell.length_c   1.000
_cell.angle_alpha   90.00
_cell.angle_beta   90.00
_cell.angle_gamma   90.00
#
_symmetry.space_group_name_H-M   'P 1'
#
loop_
_entity.id
_entity.type
_entity.pdbx_description
1 polymer ?
#
loop_
_entity_poly.entity_id
_entity_poly.type
_entity_poly.pdbx_seq_one_letter_code
_entity_poly.pdbx_strand_id
1 'polypeptide(L)' 'GLSIVKSIVDAQRGQIWVESVVGVGTVVHVVLPCTATVGVPDSSEKRRSLRLPVLGRKRGVKDTQETEARETGIKEGI' A
#
# COMPACT_ATOMS: atom_id res chain seq x y z
N GLY A 1 9.47 31.79 -2.42
CA GLY A 1 9.90 30.39 -2.31
C GLY A 1 9.64 29.62 -3.59
N LEU A 2 8.36 29.35 -3.89
CA LEU A 2 7.97 28.51 -5.03
C LEU A 2 8.44 29.03 -6.41
N SER A 3 8.55 30.35 -6.57
CA SER A 3 9.08 30.96 -7.79
C SER A 3 10.53 30.54 -8.10
N ILE A 4 11.38 30.43 -7.07
CA ILE A 4 12.76 29.96 -7.20
C ILE A 4 12.77 28.48 -7.60
N VAL A 5 11.93 27.68 -6.94
CA VAL A 5 11.78 26.26 -7.26
C VAL A 5 11.33 26.08 -8.72
N LYS A 6 10.37 26.88 -9.17
CA LYS A 6 9.92 26.89 -10.56
C LYS A 6 11.07 27.21 -11.52
N SER A 7 11.87 28.25 -11.23
CA SER A 7 13.04 28.58 -12.05
C SER A 7 14.05 27.43 -12.15
N ILE A 8 14.27 26.68 -11.06
CA ILE A 8 15.15 25.50 -11.06
C ILE A 8 14.58 24.38 -11.92
N VAL A 9 13.29 24.06 -11.74
CA VAL A 9 12.60 23.01 -12.50
C VAL A 9 12.55 23.35 -13.99
N ASP A 10 12.26 24.62 -14.33
CA ASP A 10 12.25 25.10 -15.72
C ASP A 10 13.65 24.98 -16.35
N ALA A 11 14.71 25.33 -15.62
CA ALA A 11 16.10 25.19 -16.09
C ALA A 11 16.48 23.73 -16.38
N GLN A 12 15.87 22.78 -15.65
CA GLN A 12 16.04 21.34 -15.86
C GLN A 12 15.09 20.76 -16.92
N ARG A 13 14.32 21.60 -17.63
CA ARG A 13 13.29 21.19 -18.59
C ARG A 13 12.21 20.30 -17.96
N GLY A 14 11.96 20.49 -16.67
CA GLY A 14 10.93 19.80 -15.91
C GLY A 14 9.59 20.51 -15.94
N GLN A 15 8.66 20.01 -15.15
CA GLN A 15 7.33 20.60 -14.93
C GLN A 15 7.02 20.62 -13.43
N ILE A 16 6.30 21.66 -12.98
CA ILE A 16 5.86 21.81 -11.59
C ILE A 16 4.42 22.35 -11.56
N TRP A 17 3.58 21.76 -10.71
CA TRP A 17 2.24 22.27 -10.43
C TRP A 17 1.82 21.92 -9.00
N VAL A 18 0.71 22.50 -8.56
CA VAL A 18 0.21 22.38 -7.19
C VAL A 18 -1.26 22.03 -7.21
N GLU A 19 -1.62 21.04 -6.40
CA GLU A 19 -3.01 20.71 -6.06
C GLU A 19 -3.23 21.06 -4.59
N SER A 20 -4.28 21.84 -4.30
CA SER A 20 -4.57 22.24 -2.93
C SER A 20 -6.05 22.07 -2.63
N VAL A 21 -6.35 21.42 -1.52
CA VAL A 21 -7.71 21.19 -1.04
C VAL A 21 -7.83 21.80 0.36
N VAL A 22 -8.74 22.76 0.52
CA VAL A 22 -8.94 23.49 1.78
C VAL A 22 -9.28 22.50 2.90
N GLY A 23 -8.57 22.59 4.03
CA GLY A 23 -8.76 21.70 5.18
C GLY A 23 -8.16 20.30 5.05
N VAL A 24 -7.58 19.95 3.89
CA VAL A 24 -6.90 18.65 3.67
C VAL A 24 -5.40 18.85 3.51
N GLY A 25 -5.00 19.87 2.74
CA GLY A 25 -3.60 20.22 2.55
C GLY A 25 -3.25 20.55 1.10
N THR A 26 -1.94 20.59 0.84
CA THR A 26 -1.36 20.98 -0.44
C THR A 26 -0.37 19.92 -0.90
N VAL A 27 -0.45 19.54 -2.17
CA VAL A 27 0.45 18.59 -2.84
C VAL A 27 1.16 19.33 -3.96
N VAL A 28 2.49 19.28 -3.94
CA VAL A 28 3.33 19.85 -4.99
C VAL A 28 3.88 18.70 -5.84
N HIS A 29 3.61 18.74 -7.13
CA HIS A 29 4.07 17.75 -8.09
C HIS A 29 5.22 18.32 -8.90
N VAL A 30 6.29 17.54 -9.03
CA VAL A 30 7.50 17.92 -9.79
C VAL A 30 7.88 16.75 -10.69
N VAL A 31 8.07 17.04 -11.97
CA VAL A 31 8.49 16.09 -12.99
C VAL A 31 9.82 16.56 -13.56
N LEU A 32 10.83 15.69 -13.55
CA LEU A 32 12.14 15.94 -14.12
C LEU A 32 12.47 14.85 -15.14
N PRO A 33 13.19 15.17 -16.24
CA PRO A 33 13.69 14.16 -17.16
C PRO A 33 14.68 13.24 -16.44
N CYS A 34 14.37 11.94 -16.37
CA CYS A 34 15.30 10.94 -15.88
C CYS A 34 16.15 10.45 -17.06
N THR A 35 17.44 10.75 -17.07
CA THR A 35 18.36 9.98 -17.92
C THR A 35 18.39 8.56 -17.35
N ALA A 36 17.94 7.58 -18.12
CA ALA A 36 18.15 6.18 -17.79
C ALA A 36 19.66 5.92 -17.84
N THR A 37 20.34 6.11 -16.73
CA THR A 37 21.71 5.61 -16.55
C THR A 37 21.60 4.10 -16.72
N VAL A 38 22.17 3.59 -17.81
CA VAL A 38 22.23 2.16 -18.10
C VAL A 38 22.80 1.45 -16.87
N GLY A 39 21.93 0.70 -16.18
CA GLY A 39 22.26 -0.39 -15.26
C GLY A 39 23.12 -0.06 -14.04
N VAL A 40 22.50 0.50 -12.99
CA VAL A 40 22.76 0.01 -11.63
C VAL A 40 21.39 -0.27 -10.99
N PRO A 41 21.09 -1.52 -10.57
CA PRO A 41 19.83 -1.80 -9.89
C PRO A 41 19.81 -1.10 -8.52
N ASP A 42 19.19 0.08 -8.48
CA ASP A 42 18.92 0.79 -7.24
C ASP A 42 17.83 0.01 -6.46
N SER A 43 18.23 -0.60 -5.35
CA SER A 43 17.38 -1.46 -4.49
C SER A 43 16.29 -0.70 -3.72
N SER A 44 15.94 0.53 -4.10
CA SER A 44 15.01 1.39 -3.35
C SER A 44 13.53 1.17 -3.69
N GLU A 45 13.20 0.25 -4.60
CA GLU A 45 11.81 -0.07 -4.98
C GLU A 45 11.00 -0.73 -3.84
N LYS A 46 11.62 -1.10 -2.72
CA LYS A 46 10.96 -1.81 -1.61
C LYS A 46 10.23 -0.92 -0.58
N ARG A 47 10.15 0.40 -0.76
CA ARG A 47 9.48 1.29 0.24
C ARG A 47 8.04 1.70 -0.06
N ARG A 48 7.47 1.40 -1.23
CA ARG A 48 6.07 1.76 -1.56
C ARG A 48 5.04 0.66 -1.32
N SER A 49 5.46 -0.54 -0.87
CA SER A 49 4.57 -1.69 -0.65
C SER A 49 4.10 -1.90 0.80
N LEU A 50 4.48 -1.03 1.75
CA LEU A 50 3.93 -1.07 3.12
C LEU A 50 2.57 -0.36 3.20
N ARG A 51 1.63 -0.72 2.33
CA ARG A 51 0.20 -0.67 2.66
C ARG A 51 -0.19 -2.08 3.04
N LEU A 52 -0.03 -2.39 4.32
CA LEU A 52 -0.62 -3.61 4.88
C LEU A 52 -2.13 -3.53 4.66
N PRO A 53 -2.76 -4.53 4.00
CA PRO A 53 -4.20 -4.66 4.11
C PRO A 53 -4.50 -4.92 5.58
N VAL A 54 -5.38 -4.10 6.17
CA VAL A 54 -5.94 -4.35 7.50
C VAL A 54 -6.76 -5.64 7.41
N LEU A 55 -6.12 -6.79 7.61
CA LEU A 55 -6.78 -8.08 7.68
C LEU A 55 -7.62 -8.09 8.95
N GLY A 56 -8.92 -8.31 8.77
CA GLY A 56 -9.94 -8.19 9.80
C GLY A 56 -9.64 -8.99 11.07
N ARG A 57 -9.95 -8.36 12.21
CA ARG A 57 -10.18 -9.02 13.49
C ARG A 57 -11.25 -10.12 13.32
N LYS A 58 -10.86 -11.39 13.39
CA LYS A 58 -11.75 -12.45 13.86
C LYS A 58 -11.19 -13.02 15.16
N ARG A 59 -11.76 -12.53 16.26
CA ARG A 59 -11.74 -13.19 17.57
C ARG A 59 -12.53 -14.48 17.44
N GLY A 60 -11.92 -15.59 17.85
CA GLY A 60 -12.57 -16.90 17.94
C GLY A 60 -11.72 -17.77 18.84
N VAL A 61 -11.93 -17.59 20.15
CA VAL A 61 -11.43 -18.42 21.24
C VAL A 61 -11.72 -19.89 20.94
N LYS A 62 -10.71 -20.74 21.07
CA LYS A 62 -10.82 -22.18 20.92
C LYS A 62 -10.89 -22.76 22.33
N ASP A 63 -12.09 -22.92 22.85
CA ASP A 63 -12.30 -23.64 24.10
C ASP A 63 -12.30 -25.15 23.86
N THR A 64 -11.57 -25.79 24.74
CA THR A 64 -11.30 -27.21 24.93
C THR A 64 -12.54 -28.00 25.36
N GLN A 65 -12.69 -29.22 24.84
CA GLN A 65 -13.15 -30.47 25.50
C GLN A 65 -13.43 -31.47 24.35
N GLU A 66 -12.70 -32.59 24.19
CA GLU A 66 -12.60 -33.81 25.02
C GLU A 66 -13.96 -34.47 25.33
N THR A 67 -13.95 -35.81 25.30
CA THR A 67 -15.01 -36.83 25.52
C THR A 67 -15.83 -37.18 24.27
N GLU A 68 -15.57 -38.32 23.61
CA GLU A 68 -15.81 -39.73 23.99
C GLU A 68 -17.30 -40.11 23.99
N ALA A 69 -17.68 -40.96 23.01
CA ALA A 69 -18.73 -41.99 23.02
C ALA A 69 -19.09 -42.28 21.55
N ARG A 70 -18.82 -43.46 20.98
CA ARG A 70 -19.75 -44.63 20.93
C ARG A 70 -21.18 -44.16 20.66
N GLU A 71 -21.91 -44.64 19.65
CA GLU A 71 -22.17 -46.02 19.27
C GLU A 71 -23.14 -45.98 18.06
N THR A 72 -23.02 -46.94 17.13
CA THR A 72 -24.08 -47.63 16.34
C THR A 72 -25.32 -46.90 15.78
N GLY A 73 -25.76 -47.32 14.57
CA GLY A 73 -27.15 -47.15 14.12
C GLY A 73 -27.31 -46.75 12.65
N ILE A 74 -26.96 -47.57 11.66
CA ILE A 74 -27.86 -48.37 10.78
C ILE A 74 -29.13 -47.67 10.20
N LYS A 75 -29.34 -47.84 8.86
CA LYS A 75 -30.60 -47.82 8.04
C LYS A 75 -31.29 -46.46 7.87
N GLU A 76 -32.06 -46.14 6.83
CA GLU A 76 -32.44 -46.60 5.48
C GLU A 76 -33.33 -45.46 4.93
N GLY A 77 -33.42 -45.33 3.60
CA GLY A 77 -34.63 -44.90 2.88
C GLY A 77 -35.21 -43.48 3.09
N ILE A 78 -35.39 -42.77 1.98
CA ILE A 78 -36.68 -42.47 1.32
C ILE A 78 -36.37 -41.85 -0.04
#